data_AF-C0IP00-F1
#
_entry.id   AF-C0IP00-F1
#
_cell.length_a   1.000
_cell.length_b   1.000
_cell.length_c   1.000
_cell.angle_alpha   90.00
_cell.angle_beta   90.00
_cell.angle_gamma   90.00
#
_symmetry.space_group_name_H-M   'P 1'
#
loop_
_entity.id
_entity.type
_entity.pdbx_description
1 polymer ?
#
loop_
_entity_poly.entity_id
_entity_poly.type
_entity_poly.pdbx_seq_one_letter_code
_entity_poly.pdbx_strand_id
1 'polypeptide(L)'
;EFTPHQRHHKEFKFNLSQIPEGEAVTAAEFRIYKDCVVGSFKNQTFLISIYQVLQEHQNRASDLFLLDTRVVWASEEGWLEFDVTATSNMWVMNPQHNMGLQLSVVTRDGFSVNPREAGLVGRDGP
;
A
#
# COMPACT_ATOMS: atom_id res chain seq x y z
N GLU A 1 -24.77 1.68 -16.85
CA GLU A 1 -23.84 2.82 -16.74
C GLU A 1 -22.86 2.51 -15.63
N PHE A 2 -21.60 2.21 -15.97
CA PHE A 2 -20.57 1.90 -14.99
C PHE A 2 -19.79 3.18 -14.72
N THR A 3 -20.08 3.86 -13.61
CA THR A 3 -19.12 4.82 -13.09
C THR A 3 -17.89 4.00 -12.65
N PRO A 4 -16.69 4.25 -13.19
CA PRO A 4 -15.51 3.70 -12.55
C PRO A 4 -15.47 4.41 -11.21
N HIS A 5 -15.80 3.71 -10.12
CA HIS A 5 -15.38 4.15 -8.80
C HIS A 5 -13.90 4.44 -8.96
N GLN A 6 -13.50 5.72 -8.94
CA GLN A 6 -12.10 6.08 -8.94
C GLN A 6 -11.56 5.38 -7.71
N ARG A 7 -10.86 4.27 -7.92
CA ARG A 7 -10.27 3.50 -6.84
C ARG A 7 -9.07 4.33 -6.42
N HIS A 8 -9.26 5.14 -5.37
CA HIS A 8 -8.20 5.95 -4.76
C HIS A 8 -7.25 5.04 -3.96
N HIS A 9 -6.64 4.07 -4.65
CA HIS A 9 -5.63 3.17 -4.12
C HIS A 9 -4.55 2.89 -5.16
N LYS A 10 -3.42 2.36 -4.71
CA LYS A 10 -2.31 1.96 -5.56
C LYS A 10 -1.93 0.51 -5.29
N GLU A 11 -1.76 -0.27 -6.34
CA GLU A 11 -1.34 -1.66 -6.23
C GLU A 11 0.15 -1.85 -6.54
N PHE A 12 0.77 -2.80 -5.84
CA PHE A 12 2.17 -3.17 -5.99
C PHE A 12 2.29 -4.69 -6.06
N LYS A 13 2.93 -5.19 -7.13
CA LYS A 13 3.18 -6.62 -7.32
C LYS A 13 4.69 -6.87 -7.18
N PHE A 14 5.05 -7.97 -6.52
CA PHE A 14 6.43 -8.33 -6.19
C PHE A 14 6.76 -9.70 -6.77
N ASN A 15 7.93 -9.82 -7.40
CA ASN A 15 8.45 -11.10 -7.82
C ASN A 15 9.34 -11.67 -6.70
N LEU A 16 8.88 -12.75 -6.07
CA LEU A 16 9.60 -13.44 -5.00
C LEU A 16 10.32 -14.71 -5.48
N SER A 17 10.38 -14.97 -6.80
CA SER A 17 10.99 -16.19 -7.36
C SER A 17 12.50 -16.30 -7.13
N GLN A 18 13.14 -15.24 -6.63
CA GLN A 18 14.56 -15.24 -6.28
C GLN A 18 14.82 -15.85 -4.89
N ILE A 19 13.79 -16.07 -4.08
CA ILE A 19 13.92 -16.72 -2.76
C ILE A 19 13.95 -18.24 -3.00
N PRO A 20 15.03 -18.95 -2.62
CA PRO A 20 15.15 -20.39 -2.80
C PRO A 20 14.07 -21.18 -2.03
N GLU A 21 13.72 -22.35 -2.56
CA GLU A 21 12.80 -23.26 -1.87
C GLU A 21 13.39 -23.72 -0.53
N GLY A 22 12.58 -23.70 0.52
CA GLY A 22 12.99 -24.03 1.88
C GLY A 22 13.59 -22.87 2.67
N GLU A 23 13.84 -21.73 2.05
CA GLU A 23 14.22 -20.50 2.76
C GLU A 23 12.99 -19.72 3.23
N ALA A 24 13.15 -19.00 4.34
CA ALA A 24 12.12 -18.17 4.94
C ALA A 24 12.54 -16.70 4.94
N VAL A 25 11.57 -15.81 4.81
CA VAL A 25 11.79 -14.37 4.93
C VAL A 25 11.93 -14.03 6.41
N THR A 26 13.10 -13.56 6.82
CA THR A 26 13.36 -13.17 8.21
C THR A 26 12.79 -11.79 8.54
N ALA A 27 12.85 -10.87 7.58
CA ALA A 27 12.23 -9.55 7.64
C ALA A 27 11.92 -9.06 6.23
N ALA A 28 10.79 -8.37 6.06
CA ALA A 28 10.49 -7.64 4.83
C ALA A 28 9.68 -6.38 5.13
N GLU A 29 10.06 -5.30 4.47
CA GLU A 29 9.42 -4.00 4.61
C GLU A 29 8.97 -3.50 3.24
N PHE A 30 7.73 -3.01 3.18
CA PHE A 30 7.30 -2.17 2.09
C PHE A 30 7.64 -0.72 2.41
N ARG A 31 8.43 -0.09 1.54
CA ARG A 31 8.85 1.30 1.72
C ARG A 31 8.29 2.19 0.62
N ILE A 32 7.78 3.35 1.01
CA ILE A 32 7.26 4.37 0.07
C ILE A 32 7.68 5.75 0.56
N TYR A 33 8.12 6.61 -0.36
CA TYR A 33 8.49 7.96 -0.01
C TYR A 33 7.25 8.84 0.12
N LYS A 34 7.19 9.64 1.17
CA LYS A 34 6.17 10.65 1.40
C LYS A 34 6.81 12.01 1.21
N ASP A 35 6.34 12.77 0.23
CA ASP A 35 6.73 14.16 -0.02
C ASP A 35 5.76 15.12 0.67
N CYS A 36 6.24 16.30 1.05
CA CYS A 36 5.44 17.34 1.68
C CYS A 36 4.35 17.84 0.71
N VAL A 37 3.10 17.81 1.15
CA VAL A 37 1.96 18.30 0.37
C VAL A 37 1.66 19.75 0.74
N VAL A 38 1.93 20.67 -0.19
CA VAL A 38 1.64 22.11 -0.03
C VAL A 38 0.31 22.45 -0.73
N GLY A 39 -0.59 23.16 -0.04
CA GLY A 39 -1.85 23.64 -0.63
C GLY A 39 -3.11 23.04 0.01
N SER A 40 -3.98 22.40 -0.78
CA SER A 40 -5.35 22.00 -0.40
C SER A 40 -5.44 21.07 0.82
N PHE A 41 -4.38 20.31 1.12
CA PHE A 41 -4.30 19.42 2.28
C PHE A 41 -3.51 20.02 3.45
N LYS A 42 -3.23 21.33 3.44
CA LYS A 42 -2.50 21.98 4.54
C LYS A 42 -3.24 21.74 5.87
N ASN A 43 -2.52 21.17 6.84
CA ASN A 43 -3.02 20.72 8.15
C ASN A 43 -3.93 19.47 8.15
N GLN A 44 -3.97 18.70 7.05
CA GLN A 44 -4.61 17.39 7.06
C GLN A 44 -3.69 16.33 7.63
N THR A 45 -4.31 15.31 8.23
CA THR A 45 -3.66 14.09 8.67
C THR A 45 -4.14 12.96 7.77
N PHE A 46 -3.19 12.20 7.25
CA PHE A 46 -3.45 11.03 6.43
C PHE A 46 -3.27 9.76 7.25
N LEU A 47 -4.20 8.82 7.12
CA LEU A 47 -4.03 7.43 7.50
C LEU A 47 -3.72 6.64 6.22
N ILE A 48 -2.51 6.12 6.14
CA ILE A 48 -2.03 5.31 5.03
C ILE A 48 -2.09 3.85 5.49
N SER A 49 -2.75 3.02 4.70
CA SER A 49 -2.95 1.60 5.03
C SER A 49 -2.41 0.71 3.93
N ILE A 50 -1.66 -0.32 4.32
CA ILE A 50 -1.18 -1.37 3.42
C ILE A 50 -1.99 -2.63 3.68
N TYR A 51 -2.52 -3.20 2.59
CA TYR A 51 -3.28 -4.43 2.61
C TYR A 51 -2.61 -5.47 1.74
N GLN A 52 -2.68 -6.73 2.14
CA GLN A 52 -2.56 -7.86 1.24
C GLN A 52 -3.86 -8.00 0.45
N VAL A 53 -3.74 -8.16 -0.87
CA VAL A 53 -4.86 -8.59 -1.71
C VAL A 53 -5.03 -10.10 -1.55
N LEU A 54 -6.21 -10.54 -1.10
CA LEU A 54 -6.52 -11.96 -0.96
C LEU A 54 -7.15 -12.52 -2.24
N GLN A 55 -8.07 -11.75 -2.83
CA GLN A 55 -8.78 -12.13 -4.04
C GLN A 55 -9.20 -10.89 -4.82
N GLU A 56 -8.97 -10.92 -6.14
CA GLU A 56 -9.44 -9.90 -7.07
C GLU A 56 -10.81 -10.30 -7.64
N HIS A 57 -11.69 -9.32 -7.82
CA HIS A 57 -13.02 -9.52 -8.39
C HIS A 57 -13.24 -8.59 -9.57
N GLN A 58 -13.82 -9.09 -10.67
CA GLN A 58 -14.12 -8.28 -11.86
C GLN A 58 -15.17 -7.19 -11.59
N ASN A 59 -16.15 -7.49 -10.74
CA ASN A 59 -17.36 -6.66 -10.56
C ASN A 59 -17.50 -6.04 -9.15
N ARG A 60 -16.52 -6.22 -8.26
CA ARG A 60 -16.55 -5.65 -6.91
C ARG A 60 -15.15 -5.31 -6.39
N ALA A 61 -15.07 -4.73 -5.20
CA ALA A 61 -13.81 -4.51 -4.51
C ALA A 61 -13.09 -5.83 -4.23
N SER A 62 -11.75 -5.80 -4.26
CA SER A 62 -10.92 -6.94 -3.87
C SER A 62 -11.14 -7.28 -2.41
N ASP A 63 -10.98 -8.55 -2.05
CA ASP A 63 -10.93 -8.96 -0.66
C ASP A 63 -9.54 -8.64 -0.11
N LEU A 64 -9.48 -7.91 1.00
CA LEU A 64 -8.26 -7.31 1.55
C LEU A 64 -8.01 -7.78 2.97
N PHE A 65 -6.75 -7.97 3.31
CA PHE A 65 -6.29 -8.19 4.68
C PHE A 65 -5.34 -7.06 5.09
N LEU A 66 -5.65 -6.34 6.16
CA LEU A 66 -4.83 -5.22 6.63
C LEU A 66 -3.51 -5.74 7.20
N LEU A 67 -2.39 -5.21 6.71
CA LEU A 67 -1.05 -5.54 7.20
C LEU A 67 -0.57 -4.53 8.21
N ASP A 68 -0.54 -3.25 7.81
CA ASP A 68 0.01 -2.19 8.63
C ASP A 68 -0.61 -0.83 8.25
N THR A 69 -0.50 0.14 9.15
CA THR A 69 -1.02 1.50 8.98
C THR A 69 -0.05 2.54 9.54
N ARG A 70 -0.01 3.71 8.91
CA ARG A 70 0.76 4.86 9.39
C ARG A 70 -0.10 6.11 9.35
N VAL A 71 -0.05 6.87 10.45
CA VAL A 71 -0.64 8.20 10.53
C VAL A 71 0.46 9.21 10.28
N VAL A 72 0.30 10.04 9.26
CA VAL A 72 1.29 11.05 8.86
C VAL A 72 0.62 12.38 8.60
N TRP A 73 1.35 13.46 8.82
CA TRP A 73 0.86 14.79 8.48
C TRP A 73 1.07 15.06 6.99
N ALA A 74 0.20 15.89 6.41
CA ALA A 74 0.37 16.31 5.02
C ALA A 74 1.73 17.00 4.78
N SER A 75 2.24 17.72 5.79
CA SER A 75 3.53 18.42 5.76
C SER A 75 4.74 17.56 6.11
N GLU A 76 4.55 16.33 6.59
CA GLU A 76 5.67 15.42 6.85
C GLU A 76 6.25 14.90 5.54
N GLU A 77 7.58 14.70 5.56
CA GLU A 77 8.37 14.19 4.45
C GLU A 77 9.30 13.07 4.95
N GLY A 78 9.53 12.05 4.13
CA GLY A 78 10.48 10.98 4.38
C GLY A 78 10.00 9.60 3.97
N TRP A 79 10.82 8.59 4.25
CA TRP A 79 10.48 7.19 4.00
C TRP A 79 9.50 6.67 5.03
N LEU A 80 8.39 6.09 4.55
CA LEU A 80 7.47 5.33 5.36
C LEU A 80 7.77 3.85 5.19
N GLU A 81 7.83 3.12 6.30
CA GLU A 81 8.13 1.70 6.36
C GLU A 81 6.93 0.94 6.93
N PHE A 82 6.51 -0.10 6.23
CA PHE A 82 5.40 -0.96 6.61
C PHE A 82 5.88 -2.41 6.68
N ASP A 83 5.59 -3.10 7.78
CA ASP A 83 5.96 -4.51 7.93
C ASP A 83 5.10 -5.39 7.02
N VAL A 84 5.76 -6.16 6.16
CA VAL A 84 5.12 -7.13 5.26
C VAL A 84 5.73 -8.52 5.39
N THR A 85 6.44 -8.79 6.50
CA THR A 85 7.21 -10.02 6.74
C THR A 85 6.32 -11.26 6.71
N ALA A 86 5.18 -11.22 7.41
CA ALA A 86 4.25 -12.35 7.48
C ALA A 86 3.66 -12.69 6.10
N THR A 87 3.18 -11.68 5.37
CA THR A 87 2.63 -11.85 4.03
C THR A 87 3.69 -12.28 3.01
N SER A 88 4.92 -11.78 3.14
CA SER A 88 6.02 -12.20 2.27
C SER A 88 6.34 -13.69 2.44
N ASN A 89 6.39 -14.19 3.68
CA ASN A 89 6.53 -15.63 3.94
C ASN A 89 5.38 -16.45 3.34
N MET A 90 4.15 -15.98 3.48
CA MET A 90 2.98 -16.65 2.90
C MET A 90 3.08 -16.77 1.37
N TRP A 91 3.56 -15.73 0.69
CA TRP A 91 3.75 -15.74 -0.76
C TRP A 91 4.92 -16.62 -1.21
N VAL A 92 6.00 -16.73 -0.42
CA VAL A 92 7.09 -17.67 -0.70
C VAL A 92 6.59 -19.11 -0.59
N MET A 93 5.84 -19.44 0.46
CA MET A 93 5.29 -20.79 0.65
C MET A 93 4.19 -21.13 -0.35
N ASN A 94 3.44 -20.12 -0.80
CA ASN A 94 2.31 -20.30 -1.70
C ASN A 94 2.29 -19.25 -2.83
N PRO A 95 3.15 -19.37 -3.85
CA PRO A 95 3.30 -18.35 -4.89
C PRO A 95 2.00 -18.05 -5.67
N GLN A 96 1.11 -19.04 -5.83
CA GLN A 96 -0.21 -18.85 -6.44
C GLN A 96 -1.14 -17.86 -5.70
N HIS A 97 -0.85 -17.58 -4.42
CA HIS A 97 -1.60 -16.60 -3.62
C HIS A 97 -0.95 -15.22 -3.58
N ASN A 98 0.13 -14.98 -4.33
CA ASN A 98 0.75 -13.67 -4.46
C ASN A 98 -0.08 -12.76 -5.39
N MET A 99 -1.07 -12.09 -4.81
CA MET A 99 -1.85 -11.04 -5.47
C MET A 99 -1.32 -9.63 -5.14
N GLY A 100 -0.17 -9.50 -4.49
CA GLY A 100 0.46 -8.23 -4.17
C GLY A 100 -0.22 -7.40 -3.07
N LEU A 101 0.22 -6.16 -2.96
CA LEU A 101 -0.22 -5.18 -1.96
C LEU A 101 -1.13 -4.14 -2.57
N GLN A 102 -2.08 -3.64 -1.76
CA GLN A 102 -2.87 -2.46 -2.05
C GLN A 102 -2.61 -1.40 -0.99
N LEU A 103 -2.30 -0.18 -1.41
CA LEU A 103 -2.14 1.00 -0.56
C LEU A 103 -3.37 1.89 -0.71
N SER A 104 -3.98 2.28 0.40
CA SER A 104 -5.00 3.34 0.43
C SER A 104 -4.57 4.50 1.32
N VAL A 105 -5.15 5.67 1.06
CA VAL A 105 -4.99 6.85 1.90
C VAL A 105 -6.36 7.41 2.22
N VAL A 106 -6.60 7.68 3.49
CA VAL A 106 -7.79 8.41 3.93
C VAL A 106 -7.40 9.62 4.79
N THR A 107 -8.17 10.70 4.73
CA THR A 107 -8.05 11.78 5.70
C THR A 107 -8.58 11.33 7.06
N ARG A 108 -8.28 12.10 8.12
CA ARG A 108 -8.86 11.89 9.46
C ARG A 108 -10.39 11.86 9.46
N ASP A 109 -11.03 12.58 8.54
CA ASP A 109 -12.49 12.64 8.38
C ASP A 109 -13.05 11.45 7.56
N GLY A 110 -12.20 10.52 7.12
CA GLY A 110 -12.59 9.31 6.40
C GLY A 110 -12.72 9.47 4.88
N PHE A 111 -12.29 10.60 4.32
CA PHE A 111 -12.32 10.80 2.87
C PHE A 111 -11.18 10.07 2.19
N SER A 112 -11.47 9.28 1.16
CA SER A 112 -10.45 8.61 0.36
C SER A 112 -9.69 9.60 -0.51
N VAL A 113 -8.36 9.53 -0.48
CA VAL A 113 -7.45 10.45 -1.17
C VAL A 113 -6.61 9.66 -2.17
N ASN A 114 -6.38 10.23 -3.36
CA ASN A 114 -5.45 9.62 -4.29
C ASN A 114 -4.05 9.58 -3.66
N PRO A 115 -3.36 8.43 -3.56
CA PRO A 115 -2.03 8.35 -2.96
C PRO A 115 -1.04 9.40 -3.48
N ARG A 116 -1.10 9.72 -4.79
CA ARG A 116 -0.23 10.73 -5.40
C ARG A 116 -0.54 12.15 -4.90
N GLU A 117 -1.80 12.47 -4.70
CA GLU A 117 -2.23 13.78 -4.15
C GLU A 117 -1.88 13.90 -2.66
N ALA A 118 -1.79 12.77 -1.95
CA ALA A 118 -1.29 12.69 -0.58
C ALA A 118 0.26 12.73 -0.51
N GLY A 119 0.95 12.95 -1.62
CA GLY A 119 2.41 13.07 -1.66
C GLY A 119 3.14 11.73 -1.64
N LEU A 120 2.47 10.60 -1.89
CA LEU A 120 3.15 9.30 -1.93
C LEU A 120 3.80 9.05 -3.29
N VAL A 121 5.11 8.85 -3.26
CA VAL A 121 5.96 8.62 -4.42
C VAL A 121 6.44 7.16 -4.40
N GLY A 122 6.10 6.44 -5.48
CA GLY A 122 6.47 5.03 -5.67
C GLY A 122 7.87 4.86 -6.25
N ARG A 123 7.95 4.35 -7.48
CA ARG A 123 9.23 3.99 -8.15
C ARG A 123 10.12 5.19 -8.51
N ASP A 124 9.57 6.39 -8.55
CA ASP A 124 10.27 7.62 -8.90
C ASP A 124 10.71 8.42 -7.66
N GLY A 125 10.79 7.76 -6.50
CA GLY A 125 11.28 8.37 -5.26
C GLY A 125 12.77 8.74 -5.35
N PRO A 126 13.24 9.67 -4.50
CA PRO A 126 14.64 10.08 -4.44
C PRO A 126 15.60 8.97 -3.99
#